data_AF-A0AA43CLC2-F1
#
_entry.id   AF-A0AA43CLC2-F1
#
_cell.length_a   1.000
_cell.length_b   1.000
_cell.length_c   1.000
_cell.angle_alpha   90.00
_cell.angle_beta   90.00
_cell.angle_gamma   90.00
#
_symmetry.space_group_name_H-M   'P 1'
#
loop_
_entity.id
_entity.type
_entity.pdbx_description
1 polymer ?
#
loop_
_entity_poly.entity_id
_entity_poly.type
_entity_poly.pdbx_seq_one_letter_code
_entity_poly.pdbx_strand_id
1 'polypeptide(L)'
;MLLLALVCLPTLAGPAASKDFPLGPHADLTCGTCHVVDASGRAAEPAALTARQERLCAGCHAKALGPSPASSHPSGIVPARALPDAFPLDAEGRLTCATCHELHGGAVTLLRGGAWACTACHSQ
;
A
#
# COMPACT_ATOMS: atom_id res chain seq x y z
N MET A 1 -56.47 -9.67 0.89
CA MET A 1 -55.47 -8.69 1.32
C MET A 1 -54.14 -9.42 1.47
N LEU A 2 -53.40 -9.59 0.37
CA LEU A 2 -52.14 -10.33 0.33
C LEU A 2 -51.00 -9.32 0.49
N LEU A 3 -50.40 -9.25 1.67
CA LEU A 3 -49.26 -8.37 1.96
C LEU A 3 -47.99 -9.00 1.35
N LEU A 4 -47.55 -8.46 0.21
CA LEU A 4 -46.23 -8.74 -0.38
C LEU A 4 -45.15 -8.19 0.56
N ALA A 5 -44.50 -9.08 1.31
CA ALA A 5 -43.28 -8.75 2.04
C ALA A 5 -42.13 -8.59 1.04
N LEU A 6 -41.80 -7.35 0.69
CA LEU A 6 -40.54 -7.03 0.02
C LEU A 6 -39.39 -7.37 0.98
N VAL A 7 -38.72 -8.49 0.74
CA VAL A 7 -37.43 -8.79 1.35
C VAL A 7 -36.40 -7.88 0.70
N CYS A 8 -36.08 -6.77 1.36
CA CYS A 8 -34.99 -5.90 0.99
C CYS A 8 -33.67 -6.62 1.32
N LEU A 9 -33.13 -7.35 0.33
CA LEU A 9 -31.77 -7.89 0.40
C LEU A 9 -30.80 -6.70 0.44
N PRO A 10 -29.93 -6.59 1.46
CA PRO A 10 -28.94 -5.52 1.48
C PRO A 10 -27.97 -5.78 0.33
N THR A 11 -28.00 -4.91 -0.67
CA THR A 11 -26.95 -4.86 -1.69
C THR A 11 -25.64 -4.53 -0.98
N LEU A 12 -24.75 -5.52 -0.87
CA LEU A 12 -23.35 -5.35 -0.54
C LEU A 12 -22.66 -4.61 -1.70
N ALA A 13 -22.98 -3.33 -1.87
CA ALA A 13 -22.14 -2.42 -2.61
C ALA A 13 -20.95 -2.10 -1.71
N GLY A 14 -19.86 -2.86 -1.87
CA GLY A 14 -18.56 -2.48 -1.31
C GLY A 14 -18.17 -1.09 -1.83
N PRO A 15 -17.32 -0.35 -1.09
CA PRO A 15 -16.86 0.96 -1.54
C PRO A 15 -16.20 0.81 -2.91
N ALA A 16 -16.68 1.58 -3.87
CA ALA A 16 -16.08 1.64 -5.20
C ALA A 16 -14.61 2.09 -5.05
N ALA A 17 -13.68 1.23 -5.50
CA ALA A 17 -12.29 1.60 -5.66
C ALA A 17 -12.21 2.92 -6.44
N SER A 18 -11.72 3.96 -5.78
CA SER A 18 -11.61 5.31 -6.35
C SER A 18 -10.61 5.32 -7.49
N LYS A 19 -11.00 5.98 -8.58
CA LYS A 19 -10.43 5.80 -9.92
C LYS A 19 -9.18 6.62 -10.20
N ASP A 20 -8.72 7.43 -9.26
CA ASP A 20 -7.63 8.37 -9.49
C ASP A 20 -6.71 8.40 -8.27
N PHE A 21 -5.90 7.36 -8.10
CA PHE A 21 -4.79 7.40 -7.17
C PHE A 21 -3.56 7.93 -7.91
N PRO A 22 -3.13 9.18 -7.68
CA PRO A 22 -1.90 9.66 -8.29
C PRO A 22 -0.75 8.74 -7.85
N LEU A 23 -0.07 8.11 -8.80
CA LEU A 23 1.13 7.27 -8.55
C LEU A 23 2.36 8.13 -8.21
N GLY A 24 2.16 9.43 -7.94
CA GLY A 24 3.22 10.39 -7.67
C GLY A 24 4.35 10.32 -8.71
N PRO A 25 5.61 10.17 -8.29
CA PRO A 25 6.76 10.01 -9.18
C PRO A 25 6.73 8.79 -10.12
N HIS A 26 5.77 7.87 -9.97
CA HIS A 26 5.56 6.69 -10.81
C HIS A 26 4.33 6.83 -11.73
N ALA A 27 3.88 8.06 -12.02
CA ALA A 27 2.71 8.35 -12.86
C ALA A 27 2.78 7.80 -14.29
N ASP A 28 3.95 7.41 -14.77
CA ASP A 28 4.17 6.78 -16.07
C ASP A 28 4.00 5.25 -16.07
N LEU A 29 3.84 4.63 -14.88
CA LEU A 29 3.65 3.19 -14.75
C LEU A 29 2.18 2.77 -14.85
N THR A 30 1.97 1.52 -15.27
CA THR A 30 0.63 0.91 -15.30
C THR A 30 0.35 0.15 -13.99
N CYS A 31 -0.93 -0.04 -13.65
CA CYS A 31 -1.33 -0.83 -12.48
C CYS A 31 -0.68 -2.23 -12.47
N GLY A 32 -0.60 -2.86 -13.65
CA GLY A 32 -0.01 -4.19 -13.85
C GLY A 32 1.49 -4.27 -13.60
N THR A 33 2.19 -3.13 -13.51
CA THR A 33 3.60 -3.09 -13.16
C THR A 33 3.83 -3.59 -11.74
N CYS A 34 2.91 -3.25 -10.82
CA CYS A 34 3.03 -3.59 -9.39
C CYS A 34 1.97 -4.58 -8.94
N HIS A 35 0.74 -4.45 -9.43
CA HIS A 35 -0.40 -5.24 -9.01
C HIS A 35 -0.75 -6.36 -9.99
N VAL A 36 -1.30 -7.45 -9.47
CA VAL A 36 -2.03 -8.42 -10.28
C VAL A 36 -3.28 -7.72 -10.80
N VAL A 37 -3.49 -7.73 -12.11
CA VAL A 37 -4.62 -7.05 -12.76
C VAL A 37 -5.52 -8.01 -13.53
N ASP A 38 -6.80 -7.66 -13.64
CA ASP A 38 -7.76 -8.35 -14.50
C ASP A 38 -7.56 -7.99 -15.99
N ALA A 39 -8.34 -8.60 -16.88
CA ALA A 39 -8.28 -8.34 -18.32
C ALA A 39 -8.62 -6.88 -18.70
N SER A 40 -9.24 -6.12 -17.80
CA SER A 40 -9.52 -4.69 -17.97
C SER A 40 -8.43 -3.79 -17.40
N GLY A 41 -7.35 -4.36 -16.85
CA GLY A 41 -6.24 -3.62 -16.27
C GLY A 41 -6.49 -3.09 -14.87
N ARG A 42 -7.59 -3.50 -14.21
CA ARG A 42 -7.87 -3.14 -12.81
C ARG A 42 -7.15 -4.10 -11.88
N ALA A 43 -6.63 -3.58 -10.76
CA ALA A 43 -6.04 -4.41 -9.73
C ALA A 43 -7.07 -5.43 -9.20
N ALA A 44 -6.60 -6.65 -8.89
CA ALA A 44 -7.39 -7.66 -8.21
C ALA A 44 -7.86 -7.16 -6.83
N GLU A 45 -8.91 -7.76 -6.27
CA GLU A 45 -9.37 -7.48 -4.90
C GLU A 45 -9.18 -8.73 -4.02
N PRO A 46 -8.40 -8.66 -2.93
CA PRO A 46 -7.60 -7.49 -2.50
C PRO A 46 -6.47 -7.19 -3.48
N ALA A 47 -5.99 -5.94 -3.49
CA ALA A 47 -4.93 -5.43 -4.36
C ALA A 47 -3.60 -6.15 -4.18
N ALA A 48 -3.49 -7.35 -4.76
CA ALA A 48 -2.32 -8.21 -4.66
C ALA A 48 -1.17 -7.67 -5.51
N LEU A 49 0.05 -7.75 -4.99
CA LEU A 49 1.26 -7.41 -5.72
C LEU A 49 1.74 -8.57 -6.58
N THR A 50 2.33 -8.29 -7.74
CA THR A 50 2.90 -9.31 -8.64
C THR A 50 4.16 -9.98 -8.07
N ALA A 51 4.83 -9.33 -7.12
CA ALA A 51 5.97 -9.86 -6.38
C ALA A 51 6.06 -9.20 -4.99
N ARG A 52 6.98 -9.68 -4.15
CA ARG A 52 7.32 -9.01 -2.88
C ARG A 52 7.70 -7.55 -3.14
N GLN A 53 7.22 -6.65 -2.29
CA GLN A 53 7.40 -5.21 -2.48
C GLN A 53 8.87 -4.81 -2.62
N GLU A 54 9.77 -5.45 -1.87
CA GLU A 54 11.21 -5.24 -1.98
C GLU A 54 11.74 -5.51 -3.39
N ARG A 55 11.27 -6.57 -4.03
CA ARG A 55 11.68 -6.94 -5.39
C ARG A 55 11.16 -5.95 -6.42
N LEU A 56 9.91 -5.50 -6.26
CA LEU A 56 9.29 -4.52 -7.15
C LEU A 56 10.05 -3.19 -7.08
N CYS A 57 10.24 -2.66 -5.88
CA CYS A 57 10.89 -1.37 -5.69
C CYS A 57 12.37 -1.42 -6.11
N ALA A 58 13.11 -2.47 -5.74
CA ALA A 58 14.52 -2.60 -6.07
C ALA A 58 14.81 -2.83 -7.55
N GLY A 59 13.80 -3.23 -8.33
CA GLY A 59 13.92 -3.35 -9.80
C GLY A 59 14.34 -2.04 -10.47
N CYS A 60 13.90 -0.90 -9.91
CA CYS A 60 14.29 0.44 -10.37
C CYS A 60 15.14 1.18 -9.33
N HIS A 61 14.81 1.06 -8.04
CA HIS A 61 15.52 1.70 -6.93
C HIS A 61 16.56 0.76 -6.32
N ALA A 62 17.59 0.38 -7.08
CA ALA A 62 18.56 -0.63 -6.66
C ALA A 62 19.25 -0.33 -5.31
N LYS A 63 19.30 0.94 -4.89
CA LYS A 63 19.90 1.39 -3.62
C LYS A 63 18.89 1.47 -2.45
N ALA A 64 17.64 1.09 -2.67
CA ALA A 64 16.60 1.06 -1.64
C ALA A 64 16.75 -0.15 -0.69
N LEU A 65 17.38 -1.23 -1.16
CA LEU A 65 17.67 -2.42 -0.34
C LEU A 65 19.12 -2.39 0.18
N GLY A 66 19.29 -2.86 1.41
CA GLY A 66 20.61 -3.01 2.04
C GLY A 66 21.11 -1.75 2.75
N PRO A 67 22.31 -1.81 3.36
CA PRO A 67 22.90 -0.69 4.09
C PRO A 67 23.26 0.42 3.10
N SER A 68 22.39 1.42 3.03
CA SER A 68 22.49 2.56 2.14
C SER A 68 22.05 3.81 2.92
N PRO A 69 22.65 4.98 2.70
CA PRO A 69 22.15 6.23 3.27
C PRO A 69 20.69 6.51 2.90
N ALA A 70 20.19 5.91 1.81
CA ALA A 70 18.81 6.01 1.37
C ALA A 70 17.85 5.01 2.03
N SER A 71 18.36 4.02 2.79
CA SER A 71 17.56 3.02 3.50
C SER A 71 17.60 3.31 5.00
N SER A 72 16.54 3.92 5.54
CA SER A 72 16.46 4.25 6.97
C SER A 72 16.05 3.06 7.85
N HIS A 73 15.48 2.00 7.26
CA HIS A 73 15.03 0.82 7.99
C HIS A 73 15.03 -0.43 7.08
N PRO A 74 15.33 -1.62 7.61
CA PRO A 74 15.08 -2.87 6.88
C PRO A 74 13.59 -3.05 6.56
N SER A 75 13.28 -3.58 5.38
CA SER A 75 11.92 -3.92 4.95
C SER A 75 11.75 -5.41 4.67
N GLY A 76 10.52 -5.88 4.57
CA GLY A 76 10.17 -7.30 4.43
C GLY A 76 10.34 -8.09 5.72
N ILE A 77 10.27 -7.42 6.89
CA ILE A 77 10.46 -8.04 8.20
C ILE A 77 9.21 -7.89 9.06
N VAL A 78 8.93 -8.89 9.91
CA VAL A 78 7.90 -8.74 10.95
C VAL A 78 8.49 -7.86 12.06
N PRO A 79 7.88 -6.71 12.39
CA PRO A 79 8.40 -5.83 13.42
C PRO A 79 8.28 -6.48 14.80
N ALA A 80 9.26 -6.25 15.67
CA ALA A 80 9.30 -6.82 17.03
C ALA A 80 8.30 -6.17 18.00
N ARG A 81 7.62 -5.11 17.57
CA ARG A 81 6.59 -4.39 18.33
C ARG A 81 5.43 -4.00 17.42
N ALA A 82 4.30 -3.69 18.04
CA ALA A 82 3.20 -3.05 17.34
C ALA A 82 3.62 -1.66 16.81
N LEU A 83 3.20 -1.34 15.58
CA LEU A 83 3.33 -0.02 14.99
C LEU A 83 2.07 0.79 15.28
N PRO A 84 2.14 2.14 15.30
CA PRO A 84 0.94 2.97 15.31
C PRO A 84 0.07 2.69 14.09
N ASP A 85 -1.26 2.79 14.22
CA ASP A 85 -2.24 2.52 13.15
C ASP A 85 -1.99 3.30 11.85
N ALA A 86 -1.32 4.44 11.97
CA ALA A 86 -0.88 5.21 10.81
C ALA A 86 0.07 4.41 9.91
N PHE A 87 0.85 3.45 10.39
CA PHE A 87 1.86 2.74 9.61
C PHE A 87 1.42 1.29 9.37
N PRO A 88 0.70 1.01 8.25
CA PRO A 88 0.14 -0.30 8.00
C PRO A 88 1.22 -1.35 7.71
N LEU A 89 0.97 -2.58 8.14
CA LEU A 89 1.76 -3.74 7.74
C LEU A 89 1.15 -4.38 6.50
N ASP A 90 1.94 -5.18 5.77
CA ASP A 90 1.41 -6.01 4.69
C ASP A 90 0.46 -7.11 5.22
N ALA A 91 -0.15 -7.86 4.29
CA ALA A 91 -1.08 -8.93 4.63
C ALA A 91 -0.45 -10.07 5.46
N GLU A 92 0.89 -10.17 5.48
CA GLU A 92 1.63 -11.12 6.30
C GLU A 92 2.20 -10.50 7.59
N GLY A 93 1.80 -9.27 7.93
CA GLY A 93 2.22 -8.57 9.14
C GLY A 93 3.66 -8.05 9.07
N ARG A 94 4.18 -7.77 7.89
CA ARG A 94 5.54 -7.25 7.71
C ARG A 94 5.55 -5.74 7.50
N LEU A 95 6.61 -5.13 7.99
CA LEU A 95 7.02 -3.77 7.65
C LEU A 95 7.62 -3.80 6.24
N THR A 96 6.99 -3.09 5.32
CA THR A 96 7.41 -2.99 3.92
C THR A 96 7.64 -1.53 3.53
N CYS A 97 7.98 -1.26 2.27
CA CYS A 97 8.09 0.12 1.79
C CYS A 97 6.76 0.89 1.94
N ALA A 98 5.60 0.23 1.79
CA ALA A 98 4.27 0.84 1.90
C ALA A 98 3.88 1.20 3.34
N THR A 99 4.55 0.61 4.34
CA THR A 99 4.35 0.99 5.74
C THR A 99 4.67 2.46 5.95
N CYS A 100 5.75 2.94 5.32
CA CYS A 100 6.22 4.32 5.44
C CYS A 100 5.89 5.16 4.22
N HIS A 101 5.78 4.60 3.01
CA HIS A 101 5.52 5.35 1.78
C HIS A 101 4.07 5.17 1.32
N GLU A 102 3.37 6.27 1.10
CA GLU A 102 2.04 6.30 0.48
C GLU A 102 2.18 6.38 -1.05
N LEU A 103 2.29 5.23 -1.70
CA LEU A 103 2.61 5.12 -3.14
C LEU A 103 1.51 5.66 -4.06
N HIS A 104 0.27 5.66 -3.59
CA HIS A 104 -0.91 6.13 -4.30
C HIS A 104 -1.26 7.60 -3.96
N GLY A 105 -0.35 8.31 -3.30
CA GLY A 105 -0.47 9.70 -2.90
C GLY A 105 0.30 10.69 -3.79
N GLY A 106 0.02 11.98 -3.62
CA GLY A 106 0.64 13.06 -4.41
C GLY A 106 1.88 13.73 -3.78
N ALA A 107 2.39 13.24 -2.65
CA ALA A 107 3.51 13.89 -1.95
C ALA A 107 4.87 13.55 -2.56
N VAL A 108 5.77 14.52 -2.67
CA VAL A 108 7.08 14.38 -3.36
C VAL A 108 7.96 13.27 -2.75
N THR A 109 7.92 13.07 -1.43
CA THR A 109 8.69 12.02 -0.73
C THR A 109 7.86 10.78 -0.40
N LEU A 110 6.54 10.85 -0.61
CA LEU A 110 5.55 9.84 -0.25
C LEU A 110 5.60 9.41 1.24
N LEU A 111 6.44 10.01 2.08
CA LEU A 111 6.63 9.56 3.46
C LEU A 111 5.38 9.88 4.29
N ARG A 112 4.72 8.84 4.74
CA ARG A 112 3.61 8.91 5.66
C ARG A 112 4.06 9.54 6.97
N GLY A 113 3.32 10.57 7.40
CA GLY A 113 3.69 11.35 8.58
C GLY A 113 4.89 12.29 8.41
N GLY A 114 5.52 12.35 7.23
CA GLY A 114 6.63 13.28 6.98
C GLY A 114 7.71 13.22 8.07
N ALA A 115 8.12 14.39 8.59
CA ALA A 115 9.22 14.50 9.55
C ALA A 115 8.98 13.80 10.91
N TRP A 116 7.73 13.56 11.33
CA TRP A 116 7.44 12.90 12.61
C TRP A 116 7.46 11.37 12.51
N ALA A 117 7.51 10.80 11.30
CA ALA A 117 7.47 9.35 11.09
C ALA A 117 8.55 8.60 11.88
N CYS A 118 9.73 9.20 12.03
CA CYS A 118 10.85 8.63 12.77
C CYS A 118 10.53 8.51 14.27
N THR A 119 9.94 9.54 14.86
CA THR A 119 9.66 9.63 16.29
C THR A 119 8.37 8.93 16.70
N ALA A 120 7.54 8.54 15.74
CA ALA A 120 6.43 7.62 15.96
C ALA A 120 6.86 6.31 16.63
N CYS A 121 8.11 5.94 16.38
CA CYS A 121 8.69 4.67 16.76
C CYS A 121 9.93 4.86 17.64
N HIS A 122 10.88 5.71 17.26
CA HIS A 122 12.10 5.93 18.03
C HIS A 122 11.95 7.16 18.92
N SER A 123 11.80 6.96 20.22
CA SER A 123 12.02 8.05 21.19
C SER A 123 13.53 8.32 21.23
N GLN A 124 13.94 9.44 20.65
CA GLN A 124 15.30 9.95 20.75
C GLN A 124 15.55 10.47 22.17
#